data_AF-A0A8C2IHK8-F1
#
_entry.id   AF-A0A8C2IHK8-F1
#
_cell.length_a   1.000
_cell.length_b   1.000
_cell.length_c   1.000
_cell.angle_alpha   90.00
_cell.angle_beta   90.00
_cell.angle_gamma   90.00
#
_symmetry.space_group_name_H-M   'P 1'
#
loop_
_entity.id
_entity.type
_entity.pdbx_description
1 polymer ?
#
loop_
_entity_poly.entity_id
_entity_poly.type
_entity_poly.pdbx_seq_one_letter_code
_entity_poly.pdbx_strand_id
1 'polypeptide(L)'
;MGVKCRAFVAIVFILILLGSMWLHGNLADYWNTCPKAYSIKNKILSFIRVNSSDDEVAPLRVCPGQRFQVADLLAHLQAAPVSANDVLLKPYLASWDELIKFLEALGPMVGLISQEIESKTAIIRDLAQKAEKERKMKERKRTHQQSDPVLMISHNSSSDYSEMNHKPSFGYTSVRSMIKWELENGLVDFHKQTNSGCRTLLCLHRALLWLQNFLLELGKDTTEGEHLRSPSDLCKETYQRTLAHHHTWWVRKAVELAFLAMPERPYFYQLVCVETQAEATLVLNRVVRAIEEVYERNEVALQEHGMLDLP
;
A
#
# COMPACT_ATOMS: atom_id res chain seq x y z
N MET A 1 -3.08 -33.58 30.73
CA MET A 1 -1.82 -32.82 30.53
C MET A 1 -2.00 -31.41 31.08
N GLY A 2 -1.21 -31.03 32.09
CA GLY A 2 -1.33 -29.72 32.74
C GLY A 2 -0.92 -28.56 31.85
N VAL A 3 -1.48 -27.37 32.12
CA VAL A 3 -1.28 -26.11 31.36
C VAL A 3 0.21 -25.78 31.13
N LYS A 4 1.07 -26.11 32.09
CA LYS A 4 2.53 -25.92 32.02
C LYS A 4 3.20 -26.78 30.93
N CYS A 5 2.68 -27.98 30.67
CA CYS A 5 3.20 -28.88 29.63
C CYS A 5 2.83 -28.39 28.22
N ARG A 6 1.66 -27.74 28.07
CA ARG A 6 1.22 -27.15 26.79
C ARG A 6 2.01 -25.89 26.42
N ALA A 7 2.35 -25.06 27.41
CA ALA A 7 3.20 -23.89 27.21
C ALA A 7 4.64 -24.29 26.84
N PHE A 8 5.20 -25.33 27.49
CA PHE A 8 6.53 -25.84 27.16
C PHE A 8 6.60 -26.40 25.73
N VAL A 9 5.59 -27.18 25.31
CA VAL A 9 5.52 -27.70 23.94
C VAL A 9 5.37 -26.56 22.92
N ALA A 10 4.59 -25.52 23.21
CA ALA A 10 4.48 -24.35 22.33
C ALA A 10 5.79 -23.57 22.20
N ILE A 11 6.53 -23.38 23.31
CA ILE A 11 7.84 -22.71 23.29
C ILE A 11 8.87 -23.55 22.52
N VAL A 12 8.91 -24.87 22.75
CA VAL A 12 9.80 -25.78 22.01
C VAL A 12 9.45 -25.79 20.52
N PHE A 13 8.17 -25.73 20.16
CA PHE A 13 7.73 -25.64 18.76
C PHE A 13 8.11 -24.31 18.10
N ILE A 14 8.02 -23.19 18.83
CA ILE A 14 8.47 -21.86 18.37
C ILE A 14 10.01 -21.82 18.21
N LEU A 15 10.75 -22.42 19.13
CA LEU A 15 12.21 -22.50 19.04
C LEU A 15 12.67 -23.40 17.87
N ILE A 16 11.93 -24.47 17.58
CA ILE A 16 12.16 -25.32 16.39
C ILE A 16 11.73 -24.59 15.09
N LEU A 17 10.69 -23.78 15.11
CA LEU A 17 10.30 -22.89 13.99
C LEU A 17 11.39 -21.84 13.70
N LEU A 18 11.94 -21.20 14.72
CA LEU A 18 13.04 -20.24 14.56
C LEU A 18 14.34 -20.92 14.14
N GLY A 19 14.61 -22.13 14.62
CA GLY A 19 15.77 -22.94 14.24
C GLY A 19 15.67 -23.60 12.86
N SER A 20 14.46 -23.78 12.31
CA SER A 20 14.28 -24.30 10.94
C SER A 20 14.33 -23.20 9.88
N MET A 21 14.00 -21.96 10.25
CA MET A 21 14.24 -20.76 9.42
C MET A 21 15.75 -20.44 9.25
N TRP A 22 16.62 -20.99 10.10
CA TRP A 22 18.08 -20.93 9.95
C TRP A 22 18.63 -21.76 8.78
N LEU A 23 17.91 -22.81 8.33
CA LEU A 23 18.41 -23.75 7.33
C LEU A 23 18.09 -23.37 5.86
N HIS A 24 17.29 -22.32 5.63
CA HIS A 24 16.94 -21.83 4.28
C HIS A 24 17.52 -20.44 3.97
N GLY A 25 18.67 -20.12 4.58
CA GLY A 25 19.65 -19.09 4.20
C GLY A 25 19.18 -17.91 3.34
N ASN A 26 18.85 -16.78 3.98
CA ASN A 26 19.19 -15.44 3.48
C ASN A 26 19.08 -14.38 4.60
N LEU A 27 20.09 -14.28 5.46
CA LEU A 27 20.11 -13.30 6.55
C LEU A 27 21.54 -12.81 6.83
N ALA A 28 22.16 -12.18 5.83
CA ALA A 28 23.45 -11.51 6.02
C ALA A 28 23.33 -10.03 6.47
N ASP A 29 22.15 -9.41 6.37
CA ASP A 29 22.02 -7.95 6.66
C ASP A 29 21.23 -7.62 7.94
N TYR A 30 20.80 -8.62 8.72
CA TYR A 30 19.77 -8.42 9.75
C TYR A 30 20.23 -7.92 11.12
N TRP A 31 21.50 -7.53 11.28
CA TRP A 31 22.01 -7.15 12.60
C TRP A 31 22.81 -5.86 12.67
N ASN A 32 22.69 -4.94 11.71
CA ASN A 32 23.26 -3.59 11.86
C ASN A 32 22.47 -2.49 11.15
N THR A 33 21.32 -2.11 11.66
CA THR A 33 20.88 -0.71 11.55
C THR A 33 19.88 -0.33 12.63
N CYS A 34 20.40 0.37 13.64
CA CYS A 34 19.66 1.19 14.57
C CYS A 34 18.73 2.17 13.80
N PRO A 35 17.44 2.35 14.18
CA PRO A 35 16.56 3.24 13.45
C PRO A 35 17.01 4.69 13.70
N LYS A 36 17.61 5.32 12.69
CA LYS A 36 17.67 6.78 12.64
C LYS A 36 16.24 7.26 12.38
N ALA A 37 15.60 7.74 13.44
CA ALA A 37 14.34 8.45 13.38
C ALA A 37 14.43 9.56 12.32
N TYR A 38 13.77 9.35 11.17
CA TYR A 38 13.61 10.40 10.19
C TYR A 38 12.43 11.27 10.64
N SER A 39 12.74 12.43 11.20
CA SER A 39 11.76 13.46 11.52
C SER A 39 11.21 14.04 10.21
N ILE A 40 10.12 13.47 9.71
CA ILE A 40 9.28 14.16 8.72
C ILE A 40 8.55 15.25 9.50
N LYS A 41 9.10 16.46 9.44
CA LYS A 41 8.43 17.66 9.96
C LYS A 41 7.11 17.84 9.20
N ASN A 42 6.01 17.63 9.93
CA ASN A 42 4.68 18.08 9.56
C ASN A 42 4.71 19.58 9.23
N LYS A 43 4.75 19.91 7.95
CA LYS A 43 4.36 21.23 7.48
C LYS A 43 3.72 21.06 6.11
N ILE A 44 2.43 21.40 6.06
CA ILE A 44 1.58 21.59 4.88
C ILE A 44 0.93 20.29 4.36
N LEU A 45 -0.10 19.84 5.09
CA LEU A 45 -1.33 19.33 4.48
C LEU A 45 -2.52 20.24 4.86
N SER A 46 -2.27 21.55 4.98
CA SER A 46 -3.33 22.55 5.02
C SER A 46 -3.78 22.82 3.59
N PHE A 47 -5.04 22.46 3.30
CA PHE A 47 -5.77 22.71 2.05
C PHE A 47 -5.40 21.86 0.84
N ILE A 48 -5.99 20.66 0.77
CA ILE A 48 -6.42 20.12 -0.53
C ILE A 48 -7.94 20.08 -0.50
N ARG A 49 -8.57 21.08 -1.15
CA ARG A 49 -9.98 21.07 -1.52
C ARG A 49 -10.06 20.35 -2.87
N VAL A 50 -10.53 19.12 -2.88
CA VAL A 50 -10.91 18.43 -4.13
C VAL A 50 -12.40 18.70 -4.35
N ASN A 51 -12.70 19.44 -5.42
CA ASN A 51 -14.06 19.57 -5.93
C ASN A 51 -14.49 18.24 -6.54
N SER A 52 -15.11 17.40 -5.72
CA SER A 52 -16.03 16.35 -6.15
C SER A 52 -17.41 16.79 -5.67
N SER A 53 -18.43 16.61 -6.50
CA SER A 53 -19.81 17.11 -6.35
C SER A 53 -20.63 16.48 -5.20
N ASP A 54 -19.98 16.08 -4.10
CA ASP A 54 -20.61 15.68 -2.83
C ASP A 54 -20.49 16.85 -1.83
N ASP A 55 -21.20 17.94 -2.10
CA ASP A 55 -21.03 19.27 -1.48
C ASP A 55 -21.59 19.42 -0.03
N GLU A 56 -21.77 18.34 0.73
CA GLU A 56 -22.36 18.44 2.09
C GLU A 56 -21.75 17.54 3.19
N VAL A 57 -20.60 16.88 2.98
CA VAL A 57 -20.04 16.01 4.03
C VAL A 57 -18.80 16.65 4.68
N ALA A 58 -18.94 17.03 5.96
CA ALA A 58 -17.86 17.63 6.74
C ALA A 58 -16.55 16.79 6.69
N PRO A 59 -15.37 17.43 6.64
CA PRO A 59 -14.10 16.72 6.65
C PRO A 59 -13.96 15.88 7.93
N LEU A 60 -13.35 14.69 7.80
CA LEU A 60 -13.04 13.86 8.97
C LEU A 60 -12.03 14.60 9.85
N ARG A 61 -12.21 14.48 11.17
CA ARG A 61 -11.31 15.10 12.16
C ARG A 61 -10.20 14.13 12.55
N VAL A 62 -9.09 14.69 12.99
CA VAL A 62 -7.97 13.94 13.58
C VAL A 62 -8.40 13.37 14.93
N CYS A 63 -8.02 12.12 15.18
CA CYS A 63 -8.19 11.38 16.41
C CYS A 63 -7.09 11.71 17.44
N PRO A 64 -7.37 12.49 18.49
CA PRO A 64 -6.34 12.89 19.45
C PRO A 64 -5.70 11.69 20.16
N GLY A 65 -4.38 11.70 20.29
CA GLY A 65 -3.64 10.67 21.03
C GLY A 65 -3.46 9.34 20.28
N GLN A 66 -3.95 9.21 19.05
CA GLN A 66 -3.82 8.01 18.24
C GLN A 66 -2.71 8.15 17.19
N ARG A 67 -2.01 7.04 16.89
CA ARG A 67 -1.02 7.01 15.82
C ARG A 67 -1.67 6.89 14.45
N PHE A 68 -2.64 5.99 14.32
CA PHE A 68 -3.48 5.86 13.13
C PHE A 68 -4.45 7.05 13.05
N GLN A 69 -4.61 7.60 11.85
CA GLN A 69 -5.53 8.71 11.59
C GLN A 69 -6.41 8.39 10.38
N VAL A 70 -7.69 8.08 10.62
CA VAL A 70 -8.65 7.80 9.53
C VAL A 70 -8.82 8.98 8.58
N ALA A 71 -8.67 10.21 9.08
CA ALA A 71 -8.70 11.43 8.28
C ALA A 71 -7.51 11.51 7.29
N ASP A 72 -6.30 11.15 7.75
CA ASP A 72 -5.10 11.16 6.90
C ASP A 72 -5.16 10.01 5.89
N LEU A 73 -5.66 8.83 6.29
CA LEU A 73 -5.91 7.72 5.38
C LEU A 73 -6.85 8.16 4.24
N LEU A 74 -8.00 8.75 4.58
CA LEU A 74 -8.98 9.21 3.60
C LEU A 74 -8.36 10.29 2.68
N ALA A 75 -7.64 11.26 3.24
CA ALA A 75 -7.00 12.32 2.47
C ALA A 75 -5.96 11.77 1.46
N HIS A 76 -5.14 10.81 1.88
CA HIS A 76 -4.17 10.17 0.97
C HIS A 76 -4.86 9.35 -0.13
N LEU A 77 -5.91 8.60 0.20
CA LEU A 77 -6.69 7.84 -0.78
C LEU A 77 -7.35 8.78 -1.81
N GLN A 78 -7.95 9.89 -1.36
CA GLN A 78 -8.58 10.88 -2.25
C GLN A 78 -7.57 11.67 -3.09
N ALA A 79 -6.34 11.85 -2.60
CA ALA A 79 -5.28 12.54 -3.35
C ALA A 79 -4.54 11.63 -4.36
N ALA A 80 -4.74 10.31 -4.29
CA ALA A 80 -4.03 9.36 -5.15
C ALA A 80 -4.54 9.33 -6.60
N PRO A 81 -5.85 9.36 -6.87
CA PRO A 81 -6.38 9.55 -8.21
C PRO A 81 -5.99 10.90 -8.82
N VAL A 82 -5.54 10.91 -10.09
CA VAL A 82 -5.25 12.16 -10.83
C VAL A 82 -6.00 12.26 -12.16
N SER A 83 -6.33 11.13 -12.76
CA SER A 83 -7.14 11.07 -13.98
C SER A 83 -8.11 9.89 -13.88
N ALA A 84 -8.98 9.71 -14.88
CA ALA A 84 -9.93 8.60 -14.91
C ALA A 84 -9.26 7.24 -14.67
N ASN A 85 -8.01 7.05 -15.12
CA ASN A 85 -7.38 5.72 -15.19
C ASN A 85 -5.97 5.65 -14.55
N ASP A 86 -5.54 6.61 -13.73
CA ASP A 86 -4.19 6.60 -13.14
C ASP A 86 -4.14 7.03 -11.67
N VAL A 87 -3.15 6.48 -10.95
CA VAL A 87 -2.96 6.65 -9.51
C VAL A 87 -1.52 7.11 -9.25
N LEU A 88 -1.37 8.22 -8.52
CA LEU A 88 -0.06 8.69 -8.06
C LEU A 88 0.51 7.78 -6.99
N LEU A 89 1.77 7.38 -7.15
CA LEU A 89 2.44 6.47 -6.21
C LEU A 89 2.68 7.12 -4.85
N LYS A 90 3.00 8.41 -4.79
CA LYS A 90 3.32 9.08 -3.52
C LYS A 90 2.14 9.08 -2.51
N PRO A 91 0.97 9.65 -2.83
CA PRO A 91 -0.20 9.55 -1.96
C PRO A 91 -0.70 8.11 -1.79
N TYR A 92 -0.61 7.25 -2.81
CA TYR A 92 -0.96 5.83 -2.68
C TYR A 92 -0.14 5.13 -1.60
N LEU A 93 1.19 5.28 -1.63
CA LEU A 93 2.09 4.69 -0.62
C LEU A 93 1.91 5.36 0.76
N ALA A 94 1.58 6.65 0.81
CA ALA A 94 1.24 7.32 2.07
C ALA A 94 -0.06 6.78 2.70
N SER A 95 -1.04 6.36 1.88
CA SER A 95 -2.23 5.69 2.38
C SER A 95 -1.88 4.34 3.04
N TRP A 96 -0.95 3.58 2.45
CA TRP A 96 -0.41 2.36 3.07
C TRP A 96 0.35 2.63 4.36
N ASP A 97 1.06 3.75 4.49
CA ASP A 97 1.69 4.13 5.76
C ASP A 97 0.66 4.32 6.88
N GLU A 98 -0.51 4.90 6.57
CA GLU A 98 -1.62 4.97 7.52
C GLU A 98 -2.24 3.60 7.80
N LEU A 99 -2.40 2.75 6.78
CA LEU A 99 -2.91 1.38 6.97
C LEU A 99 -1.99 0.50 7.82
N ILE A 100 -0.67 0.69 7.71
CA ILE A 100 0.30 0.02 8.59
C ILE A 100 0.07 0.44 10.04
N LYS A 101 -0.15 1.75 10.31
CA LYS A 101 -0.47 2.23 11.67
C LYS A 101 -1.80 1.68 12.18
N PHE A 102 -2.79 1.54 11.30
CA PHE A 102 -4.06 0.89 11.64
C PHE A 102 -3.84 -0.56 12.09
N LEU A 103 -3.09 -1.34 11.32
CA LEU A 103 -2.74 -2.71 11.68
C LEU A 103 -1.97 -2.75 13.01
N GLU A 104 -0.93 -1.95 13.18
CA GLU A 104 -0.17 -1.87 14.43
C GLU A 104 -1.06 -1.59 15.66
N ALA A 105 -2.11 -0.77 15.50
CA ALA A 105 -3.05 -0.45 16.56
C ALA A 105 -3.93 -1.65 16.97
N LEU A 106 -4.16 -2.63 16.09
CA LEU A 106 -4.89 -3.87 16.42
C LEU A 106 -4.08 -4.81 17.33
N GLY A 107 -2.78 -4.54 17.50
CA GLY A 107 -1.92 -5.21 18.48
C GLY A 107 -0.83 -6.10 17.87
N PRO A 108 0.02 -6.73 18.70
CA PRO A 108 1.25 -7.40 18.25
C PRO A 108 1.03 -8.58 17.30
N MET A 109 -0.13 -9.23 17.37
CA MET A 109 -0.44 -10.43 16.57
C MET A 109 -0.53 -10.13 15.06
N VAL A 110 -0.82 -8.88 14.68
CA VAL A 110 -0.81 -8.46 13.28
C VAL A 110 0.51 -7.79 12.86
N GLY A 111 1.50 -7.71 13.75
CA GLY A 111 2.79 -7.08 13.48
C GLY A 111 3.58 -7.74 12.35
N LEU A 112 3.42 -9.06 12.15
CA LEU A 112 4.02 -9.74 11.00
C LEU A 112 3.37 -9.31 9.68
N ILE A 113 2.06 -9.04 9.69
CA ILE A 113 1.33 -8.58 8.51
C ILE A 113 1.74 -7.14 8.19
N SER A 114 1.86 -6.28 9.21
CA SER A 114 2.28 -4.89 9.00
C SER A 114 3.72 -4.80 8.46
N GLN A 115 4.65 -5.61 8.98
CA GLN A 115 6.03 -5.69 8.48
C GLN A 115 6.11 -6.17 7.02
N GLU A 116 5.29 -7.14 6.64
CA GLU A 116 5.25 -7.65 5.26
C GLU A 116 4.78 -6.55 4.28
N ILE A 117 3.78 -5.75 4.67
CA ILE A 117 3.29 -4.60 3.88
C ILE A 117 4.34 -3.49 3.85
N GLU A 118 4.97 -3.17 4.98
CA GLU A 118 6.03 -2.16 5.07
C GLU A 118 7.19 -2.51 4.13
N SER A 119 7.67 -3.75 4.18
CA SER A 119 8.71 -4.28 3.27
C SER A 119 8.34 -4.10 1.80
N LYS A 120 7.10 -4.43 1.41
CA LYS A 120 6.62 -4.25 0.03
C LYS A 120 6.54 -2.78 -0.38
N THR A 121 6.00 -1.91 0.46
CA THR A 121 5.95 -0.48 0.13
C THR A 121 7.35 0.14 0.02
N ALA A 122 8.32 -0.35 0.81
CA ALA A 122 9.72 0.06 0.72
C ALA A 122 10.35 -0.31 -0.64
N ILE A 123 10.03 -1.48 -1.21
CA ILE A 123 10.52 -1.88 -2.55
C ILE A 123 10.16 -0.83 -3.60
N ILE A 124 8.90 -0.40 -3.67
CA ILE A 124 8.45 0.60 -4.66
C ILE A 124 9.18 1.94 -4.45
N ARG A 125 9.37 2.36 -3.19
CA ARG A 125 10.11 3.60 -2.87
C ARG A 125 11.58 3.51 -3.27
N ASP A 126 12.23 2.39 -3.01
CA ASP A 126 13.64 2.16 -3.35
C ASP A 126 13.84 2.13 -4.86
N LEU A 127 12.94 1.45 -5.60
CA LEU A 127 12.94 1.44 -7.05
C LEU A 127 12.74 2.85 -7.63
N ALA A 128 11.81 3.64 -7.06
CA ALA A 128 11.63 5.03 -7.44
C ALA A 128 12.92 5.85 -7.25
N GLN A 129 13.58 5.73 -6.09
CA GLN A 129 14.83 6.43 -5.85
C GLN A 129 15.95 6.00 -6.80
N LYS A 130 16.05 4.70 -7.10
CA LYS A 130 17.04 4.16 -8.06
C LYS A 130 16.79 4.73 -9.46
N ALA A 131 15.54 4.68 -9.94
CA ALA A 131 15.16 5.24 -11.24
C ALA A 131 15.50 6.73 -11.35
N GLU A 132 15.29 7.51 -10.28
CA GLU A 132 15.62 8.95 -10.27
C GLU A 132 17.13 9.20 -10.32
N LYS A 133 17.92 8.40 -9.59
CA LYS A 133 19.39 8.47 -9.62
C LYS A 133 19.94 8.13 -11.00
N GLU A 134 19.43 7.07 -11.62
CA GLU A 134 19.81 6.66 -12.97
C GLU A 134 19.48 7.74 -14.01
N ARG A 135 18.30 8.35 -13.92
CA ARG A 135 17.90 9.47 -14.78
C ARG A 135 18.87 10.64 -14.66
N LYS A 136 19.14 11.10 -13.42
CA LYS A 136 20.09 12.20 -13.16
C LYS A 136 21.49 11.88 -13.66
N MET A 137 21.93 10.62 -13.57
CA MET A 137 23.22 10.19 -14.10
C MET A 137 23.25 10.25 -15.63
N LYS A 138 22.19 9.78 -16.30
CA LYS A 138 22.06 9.85 -17.77
C LYS A 138 22.03 11.30 -18.27
N GLU A 139 21.33 12.20 -17.55
CA GLU A 139 21.29 13.63 -17.88
C GLU A 139 22.65 14.30 -17.75
N ARG A 140 23.37 14.07 -16.65
CA ARG A 140 24.74 14.62 -16.46
C ARG A 140 25.72 14.17 -17.55
N LYS A 141 25.65 12.90 -17.97
CA LYS A 141 26.48 12.37 -19.06
C LYS A 141 26.18 13.05 -20.39
N ARG A 142 24.90 13.27 -20.71
CA ARG A 142 24.48 14.01 -21.92
C ARG A 142 24.98 15.45 -21.91
N THR A 143 24.92 16.14 -20.76
CA THR A 143 25.44 17.51 -20.64
C THR A 143 26.96 17.59 -20.81
N HIS A 144 27.71 16.58 -20.37
CA HIS A 144 29.17 16.53 -20.53
C HIS A 144 29.63 16.14 -21.95
N GLN A 145 28.81 15.41 -22.71
CA GLN A 145 29.10 15.10 -24.13
C GLN A 145 28.75 16.25 -25.09
N GLN A 146 28.04 17.27 -24.61
CA GLN A 146 27.60 18.41 -25.42
C GLN A 146 28.49 19.67 -25.24
N SER A 147 29.60 19.55 -24.50
CA SER A 147 30.56 20.62 -24.21
C SER A 147 31.88 20.53 -25.00
N ASP A 148 31.95 19.76 -26.09
CA ASP A 148 33.05 19.85 -27.06
C ASP A 148 32.83 21.04 -28.01
N PRO A 149 33.78 21.98 -28.15
CA PRO A 149 33.62 23.15 -29.00
C PRO A 149 33.89 22.78 -30.46
N VAL A 150 32.87 22.30 -31.17
CA VAL A 150 32.92 22.19 -32.63
C VAL A 150 32.07 23.29 -33.26
N LEU A 151 32.76 24.13 -34.03
CA LEU A 151 32.34 25.23 -34.89
C LEU A 151 30.84 25.25 -35.26
N MET A 152 30.13 26.30 -34.80
CA MET A 152 28.81 26.67 -35.30
C MET A 152 28.95 27.34 -36.67
N ILE A 153 28.59 26.63 -37.74
CA ILE A 153 28.18 27.27 -39.01
C ILE A 153 26.67 27.29 -39.03
N SER A 154 26.11 28.50 -39.08
CA SER A 154 24.68 28.74 -39.18
C SER A 154 24.17 28.31 -40.56
N HIS A 155 23.14 27.48 -40.59
CA HIS A 155 22.19 27.52 -41.69
C HIS A 155 20.77 27.43 -41.14
N ASN A 156 20.03 28.52 -41.35
CA ASN A 156 18.59 28.57 -41.28
C ASN A 156 17.98 27.54 -42.22
N SER A 157 17.14 26.66 -41.68
CA SER A 157 16.05 26.05 -42.44
C SER A 157 14.90 25.75 -41.49
N SER A 158 13.80 26.41 -41.80
CA SER A 158 12.44 26.19 -41.33
C SER A 158 12.04 24.71 -41.40
N SER A 159 11.60 24.14 -40.29
CA SER A 159 10.62 23.06 -40.29
C SER A 159 9.80 23.11 -39.01
N ASP A 160 8.54 23.45 -39.22
CA ASP A 160 7.37 23.25 -38.39
C ASP A 160 7.31 21.83 -37.80
N TYR A 161 7.50 21.70 -36.48
CA TYR A 161 6.94 20.65 -35.63
C TYR A 161 6.93 21.18 -34.19
N SER A 162 5.77 21.62 -33.72
CA SER A 162 5.52 21.81 -32.29
C SER A 162 5.41 20.43 -31.62
N GLU A 163 6.55 19.75 -31.50
CA GLU A 163 6.69 18.58 -30.64
C GLU A 163 6.65 19.10 -29.21
N MET A 164 5.48 18.98 -28.60
CA MET A 164 5.27 19.24 -27.18
C MET A 164 6.34 18.44 -26.43
N ASN A 165 7.28 19.15 -25.81
CA ASN A 165 8.30 18.60 -24.92
C ASN A 165 7.62 17.82 -23.80
N HIS A 166 7.22 16.57 -24.06
CA HIS A 166 6.83 15.62 -23.05
C HIS A 166 8.12 15.25 -22.33
N LYS A 167 8.46 16.07 -21.34
CA LYS A 167 9.42 15.70 -20.30
C LYS A 167 9.01 14.28 -19.88
N PRO A 168 9.88 13.26 -20.08
CA PRO A 168 9.48 11.88 -19.81
C PRO A 168 8.99 11.83 -18.38
N SER A 169 7.72 11.44 -18.20
CA SER A 169 7.12 11.28 -16.88
C SER A 169 8.06 10.41 -16.07
N PHE A 170 8.46 10.91 -14.89
CA PHE A 170 9.39 10.18 -14.04
C PHE A 170 8.81 8.80 -13.77
N GLY A 171 9.61 7.74 -14.00
CA GLY A 171 9.13 6.36 -14.05
C GLY A 171 8.26 5.98 -12.87
N TYR A 172 8.53 6.45 -11.66
CA TYR A 172 7.71 6.14 -10.48
C TYR A 172 6.90 7.34 -9.97
N THR A 173 6.32 8.14 -10.88
CA THR A 173 5.37 9.20 -10.50
C THR A 173 3.99 8.63 -10.22
N SER A 174 3.51 7.79 -11.14
CA SER A 174 2.20 7.13 -11.09
C SER A 174 2.34 5.64 -11.38
N VAL A 175 1.25 4.90 -11.17
CA VAL A 175 1.17 3.47 -11.47
C VAL A 175 1.44 3.22 -12.94
N ARG A 176 0.83 3.99 -13.85
CA ARG A 176 1.05 3.83 -15.29
C ARG A 176 2.47 4.19 -15.72
N SER A 177 3.03 5.27 -15.18
CA SER A 177 4.43 5.61 -15.50
C SER A 177 5.37 4.49 -15.04
N MET A 178 5.05 3.85 -13.90
CA MET A 178 5.86 2.77 -13.33
C MET A 178 5.77 1.53 -14.20
N ILE A 179 4.56 1.11 -14.58
CA ILE A 179 4.34 -0.01 -15.48
C ILE A 179 5.13 0.19 -16.79
N LYS A 180 5.00 1.36 -17.41
CA LYS A 180 5.71 1.70 -18.64
C LYS A 180 7.23 1.63 -18.45
N TRP A 181 7.74 2.27 -17.40
CA TRP A 181 9.17 2.30 -17.10
C TRP A 181 9.74 0.90 -16.85
N GLU A 182 9.06 0.07 -16.06
CA GLU A 182 9.54 -1.28 -15.74
C GLU A 182 9.51 -2.20 -16.96
N LEU A 183 8.50 -2.09 -17.82
CA LEU A 183 8.44 -2.81 -19.10
C LEU A 183 9.58 -2.40 -20.03
N GLU A 184 9.79 -1.10 -20.23
CA GLU A 184 10.84 -0.55 -21.12
C GLU A 184 12.25 -0.94 -20.68
N ASN A 185 12.45 -1.19 -19.37
CA ASN A 185 13.74 -1.58 -18.80
C ASN A 185 13.83 -3.09 -18.51
N GLY A 186 12.84 -3.90 -18.91
CA GLY A 186 12.87 -5.37 -18.74
C GLY A 186 12.89 -5.82 -17.28
N LEU A 187 12.25 -5.07 -16.37
CA LEU A 187 12.21 -5.36 -14.94
C LEU A 187 11.04 -6.29 -14.54
N VAL A 188 10.04 -6.41 -15.40
CA VAL A 188 8.87 -7.30 -15.20
C VAL A 188 9.07 -8.61 -15.97
N ASP A 189 8.77 -9.73 -15.32
CA ASP A 189 8.71 -11.04 -15.95
C ASP A 189 7.36 -11.70 -15.64
N PHE A 190 6.72 -12.26 -16.67
CA PHE A 190 5.37 -12.85 -16.60
C PHE A 190 5.40 -14.35 -16.28
N HIS A 191 6.58 -14.97 -16.21
CA HIS A 191 6.77 -16.41 -15.97
C HIS A 191 7.54 -16.71 -14.68
N LYS A 192 8.38 -15.79 -14.20
CA LYS A 192 9.08 -15.92 -12.91
C LYS A 192 8.85 -14.73 -11.99
N GLN A 193 8.94 -14.98 -10.70
CA GLN A 193 8.89 -13.94 -9.68
C GLN A 193 10.03 -12.94 -9.86
N THR A 194 9.68 -11.66 -9.81
CA THR A 194 10.61 -10.53 -9.84
C THR A 194 10.35 -9.61 -8.66
N ASN A 195 11.39 -8.96 -8.15
CA ASN A 195 11.26 -7.88 -7.16
C ASN A 195 10.91 -6.55 -7.85
N SER A 196 9.96 -6.58 -8.78
CA SER A 196 9.50 -5.43 -9.55
C SER A 196 8.43 -4.65 -8.79
N GLY A 197 8.31 -3.37 -9.08
CA GLY A 197 7.25 -2.50 -8.58
C GLY A 197 5.89 -2.96 -9.04
N CYS A 198 5.74 -3.44 -10.28
CA CYS A 198 4.48 -4.02 -10.79
C CYS A 198 4.03 -5.24 -9.98
N ARG A 199 4.95 -6.19 -9.71
CA ARG A 199 4.62 -7.37 -8.90
C ARG A 199 4.29 -7.02 -7.45
N THR A 200 5.00 -6.03 -6.92
CA THR A 200 4.80 -5.53 -5.56
C THR A 200 3.46 -4.80 -5.46
N LEU A 201 3.13 -3.96 -6.43
CA LEU A 201 1.84 -3.27 -6.56
C LEU A 201 0.70 -4.29 -6.63
N LEU A 202 0.83 -5.35 -7.44
CA LEU A 202 -0.19 -6.41 -7.51
C LEU A 202 -0.48 -7.04 -6.14
N CYS A 203 0.56 -7.25 -5.32
CA CYS A 203 0.38 -7.78 -3.97
C CYS A 203 -0.38 -6.80 -3.06
N LEU A 204 -0.02 -5.51 -3.11
CA LEU A 204 -0.71 -4.46 -2.36
C LEU A 204 -2.15 -4.30 -2.84
N HIS A 205 -2.38 -4.33 -4.15
CA HIS A 205 -3.68 -4.27 -4.81
C HIS A 205 -4.64 -5.37 -4.31
N ARG A 206 -4.17 -6.62 -4.26
CA ARG A 206 -4.95 -7.75 -3.72
C ARG A 206 -5.27 -7.57 -2.23
N ALA A 207 -4.33 -7.05 -1.44
CA ALA A 207 -4.54 -6.75 -0.03
C ALA A 207 -5.54 -5.59 0.18
N LEU A 208 -5.56 -4.62 -0.73
CA LEU A 208 -6.48 -3.49 -0.70
C LEU A 208 -7.94 -3.95 -0.88
N LEU A 209 -8.19 -4.91 -1.79
CA LEU A 209 -9.52 -5.50 -1.99
C LEU A 209 -10.03 -6.20 -0.72
N TRP A 210 -9.15 -6.93 -0.04
CA TRP A 210 -9.48 -7.54 1.24
C TRP A 210 -9.89 -6.50 2.27
N LEU A 211 -9.09 -5.44 2.42
CA LEU A 211 -9.36 -4.37 3.36
C LEU A 211 -10.69 -3.66 3.03
N GLN A 212 -10.94 -3.35 1.76
CA GLN A 212 -12.18 -2.74 1.29
C GLN A 212 -13.39 -3.56 1.75
N ASN A 213 -13.38 -4.86 1.49
CA ASN A 213 -14.45 -5.77 1.87
C ASN A 213 -14.61 -5.87 3.39
N PHE A 214 -13.50 -5.93 4.14
CA PHE A 214 -13.55 -5.93 5.59
C PHE A 214 -14.18 -4.65 6.15
N LEU A 215 -13.74 -3.47 5.70
CA LEU A 215 -14.28 -2.19 6.18
C LEU A 215 -15.74 -2.00 5.77
N LEU A 216 -16.12 -2.46 4.58
CA LEU A 216 -17.52 -2.44 4.12
C LEU A 216 -18.40 -3.29 5.02
N GLU A 217 -18.03 -4.54 5.31
CA GLU A 217 -18.81 -5.40 6.22
C GLU A 217 -18.80 -4.89 7.66
N LEU A 218 -17.69 -4.30 8.11
CA LEU A 218 -17.58 -3.71 9.45
C LEU A 218 -18.54 -2.51 9.59
N GLY A 219 -18.68 -1.71 8.53
CA GLY A 219 -19.59 -0.56 8.46
C GLY A 219 -21.03 -0.89 8.11
N LYS A 220 -21.45 -2.16 8.06
CA LYS A 220 -22.87 -2.48 7.90
C LYS A 220 -23.60 -2.42 9.23
N ASP A 221 -24.74 -1.74 9.22
CA ASP A 221 -25.72 -1.80 10.30
C ASP A 221 -26.55 -3.08 10.15
N THR A 222 -27.00 -3.66 11.25
CA THR A 222 -27.95 -4.79 11.20
C THR A 222 -29.37 -4.28 11.03
N THR A 223 -30.21 -5.05 10.34
CA THR A 223 -31.66 -4.88 10.41
C THR A 223 -32.15 -5.18 11.82
N GLU A 224 -33.22 -4.52 12.25
CA GLU A 224 -33.78 -4.63 13.61
C GLU A 224 -33.91 -6.11 14.04
N GLY A 225 -33.14 -6.51 15.05
CA GLY A 225 -33.19 -7.86 15.65
C GLY A 225 -31.98 -8.77 15.40
N GLU A 226 -31.07 -8.42 14.48
CA GLU A 226 -29.83 -9.19 14.27
C GLU A 226 -28.63 -8.64 15.06
N HIS A 227 -27.83 -9.54 15.64
CA HIS A 227 -26.60 -9.17 16.35
C HIS A 227 -25.49 -8.81 15.34
N LEU A 228 -24.78 -7.71 15.60
CA LEU A 228 -23.63 -7.31 14.80
C LEU A 228 -22.56 -8.41 14.84
N ARG A 229 -22.07 -8.81 13.67
CA ARG A 229 -21.04 -9.84 13.55
C ARG A 229 -19.71 -9.38 14.17
N SER A 230 -18.92 -10.32 14.71
CA SER A 230 -17.62 -9.99 15.32
C SER A 230 -16.60 -9.53 14.26
N PRO A 231 -15.71 -8.57 14.58
CA PRO A 231 -14.63 -8.17 13.65
C PRO A 231 -13.73 -9.33 13.23
N SER A 232 -13.45 -10.29 14.13
CA SER A 232 -12.69 -11.50 13.83
C SER A 232 -13.34 -12.32 12.69
N ASP A 233 -14.65 -12.57 12.79
CA ASP A 233 -15.38 -13.36 11.79
C ASP A 233 -15.42 -12.65 10.44
N LEU A 234 -15.69 -11.33 10.44
CA LEU A 234 -15.70 -10.52 9.23
C LEU A 234 -14.33 -10.49 8.55
N CYS A 235 -13.28 -10.31 9.33
CA CYS A 235 -11.89 -10.28 8.89
C CYS A 235 -11.49 -11.61 8.22
N LYS A 236 -11.83 -12.73 8.87
CA LYS A 236 -11.59 -14.08 8.35
C LYS A 236 -12.39 -14.37 7.07
N GLU A 237 -13.68 -14.06 7.05
CA GLU A 237 -14.56 -14.34 5.91
C GLU A 237 -14.15 -13.55 4.67
N THR A 238 -13.88 -12.26 4.84
CA THR A 238 -13.43 -11.40 3.74
C THR A 238 -12.06 -11.86 3.23
N TYR A 239 -11.14 -12.25 4.11
CA TYR A 239 -9.85 -12.83 3.72
C TYR A 239 -10.00 -14.10 2.88
N GLN A 240 -10.89 -15.01 3.30
CA GLN A 240 -11.15 -16.26 2.59
C GLN A 240 -11.71 -16.03 1.19
N ARG A 241 -12.55 -15.00 1.01
CA ARG A 241 -13.13 -14.63 -0.29
C ARG A 241 -12.14 -13.92 -1.21
N THR A 242 -11.20 -13.16 -0.64
CA THR A 242 -10.22 -12.37 -1.40
C THR A 242 -8.83 -12.96 -1.26
N LEU A 243 -7.98 -12.45 -0.38
CA LEU A 243 -6.54 -12.67 -0.40
C LEU A 243 -6.10 -14.13 -0.23
N ALA A 244 -6.92 -14.99 0.39
CA ALA A 244 -6.57 -16.36 0.70
C ALA A 244 -6.14 -17.18 -0.53
N HIS A 245 -6.76 -16.99 -1.70
CA HIS A 245 -6.41 -17.78 -2.89
C HIS A 245 -5.00 -17.50 -3.43
N HIS A 246 -4.40 -16.37 -3.04
CA HIS A 246 -3.01 -16.02 -3.38
C HIS A 246 -1.99 -16.49 -2.35
N HIS A 247 -2.43 -17.04 -1.21
CA HIS A 247 -1.57 -17.48 -0.13
C HIS A 247 -1.42 -19.01 -0.11
N THR A 248 -0.24 -19.47 0.30
CA THR A 248 -0.02 -20.90 0.56
C THR A 248 -0.85 -21.38 1.75
N TRP A 249 -1.08 -22.69 1.84
CA TRP A 249 -1.90 -23.27 2.91
C TRP A 249 -1.44 -22.87 4.32
N TRP A 250 -0.12 -22.86 4.56
CA TRP A 250 0.46 -22.47 5.85
C TRP A 250 0.23 -20.99 6.17
N VAL A 251 0.40 -20.11 5.19
CA VAL A 251 0.13 -18.67 5.36
C VAL A 251 -1.35 -18.44 5.70
N ARG A 252 -2.27 -19.15 5.02
CA ARG A 252 -3.71 -19.09 5.35
C ARG A 252 -3.98 -19.45 6.80
N LYS A 253 -3.34 -20.50 7.33
CA LYS A 253 -3.53 -20.92 8.72
C LYS A 253 -2.94 -19.94 9.73
N ALA A 254 -1.76 -19.38 9.45
CA ALA A 254 -1.18 -18.34 10.30
C ALA A 254 -2.07 -17.09 10.37
N VAL A 255 -2.58 -16.63 9.22
CA VAL A 255 -3.47 -15.46 9.13
C VAL A 255 -4.81 -15.72 9.83
N GLU A 256 -5.43 -16.89 9.59
CA GLU A 256 -6.68 -17.28 10.29
C GLU A 256 -6.52 -17.31 11.82
N LEU A 257 -5.35 -17.72 12.33
CA LEU A 257 -5.05 -17.68 13.76
C LEU A 257 -4.84 -16.24 14.27
N ALA A 258 -4.20 -15.38 13.49
CA ALA A 258 -4.02 -13.97 13.85
C ALA A 258 -5.38 -13.25 14.01
N PHE A 259 -6.38 -13.60 13.19
CA PHE A 259 -7.70 -13.00 13.28
C PHE A 259 -8.45 -13.31 14.58
N LEU A 260 -8.14 -14.42 15.26
CA LEU A 260 -8.71 -14.71 16.57
C LEU A 260 -8.28 -13.70 17.65
N ALA A 261 -7.21 -12.93 17.40
CA ALA A 261 -6.73 -11.87 18.27
C ALA A 261 -7.25 -10.49 17.87
N MET A 262 -8.18 -10.40 16.90
CA MET A 262 -8.80 -9.13 16.54
C MET A 262 -9.53 -8.54 17.74
N PRO A 263 -9.44 -7.22 17.96
CA PRO A 263 -10.15 -6.57 19.04
C PRO A 263 -11.67 -6.56 18.78
N GLU A 264 -12.42 -6.28 19.84
CA GLU A 264 -13.87 -6.14 19.75
C GLU A 264 -14.28 -4.86 19.02
N ARG A 265 -15.49 -4.86 18.47
CA ARG A 265 -16.06 -3.77 17.67
C ARG A 265 -15.94 -2.36 18.30
N PRO A 266 -16.15 -2.15 19.62
CA PRO A 266 -15.98 -0.83 20.24
C PRO A 266 -14.57 -0.25 20.09
N TYR A 267 -13.54 -1.09 19.96
CA TYR A 267 -12.17 -0.63 19.71
C TYR A 267 -12.03 -0.01 18.32
N PHE A 268 -12.72 -0.56 17.31
CA PHE A 268 -12.73 0.02 15.95
C PHE A 268 -13.40 1.39 15.93
N TYR A 269 -14.44 1.61 16.74
CA TYR A 269 -15.07 2.91 16.88
C TYR A 269 -14.09 3.95 17.42
N GLN A 270 -13.29 3.58 18.42
CA GLN A 270 -12.22 4.43 18.94
C GLN A 270 -11.21 4.77 17.84
N LEU A 271 -10.76 3.79 17.04
CA LEU A 271 -9.79 3.99 15.95
C LEU A 271 -10.25 4.97 14.87
N VAL A 272 -11.56 5.12 14.68
CA VAL A 272 -12.14 6.05 13.70
C VAL A 272 -12.85 7.25 14.34
N CYS A 273 -12.67 7.44 15.64
CA CYS A 273 -13.23 8.54 16.44
C CYS A 273 -14.73 8.73 16.35
N VAL A 274 -15.44 7.63 16.56
CA VAL A 274 -16.90 7.60 16.63
C VAL A 274 -17.34 6.87 17.89
N GLU A 275 -18.59 7.07 18.30
CA GLU A 275 -19.17 6.42 19.47
C GLU A 275 -20.19 5.34 19.10
N THR A 276 -20.82 5.48 17.93
CA THR A 276 -21.93 4.62 17.51
C THR A 276 -21.65 3.87 16.21
N GLN A 277 -22.36 2.76 16.01
CA GLN A 277 -22.31 2.00 14.77
C GLN A 277 -22.74 2.86 13.57
N ALA A 278 -23.78 3.69 13.70
CA ALA A 278 -24.25 4.57 12.62
C ALA A 278 -23.19 5.60 12.19
N GLU A 279 -22.47 6.20 13.15
CA GLU A 279 -21.34 7.10 12.85
C GLU A 279 -20.19 6.34 12.18
N ALA A 280 -19.86 5.14 12.68
CA ALA A 280 -18.83 4.28 12.08
C ALA A 280 -19.17 3.96 10.63
N THR A 281 -20.42 3.61 10.34
CA THR A 281 -20.95 3.36 8.99
C THR A 281 -20.69 4.54 8.05
N LEU A 282 -20.96 5.77 8.48
CA LEU A 282 -20.68 6.97 7.67
C LEU A 282 -19.18 7.15 7.38
N VAL A 283 -18.33 6.97 8.39
CA VAL A 283 -16.87 7.13 8.23
C VAL A 283 -16.29 6.02 7.36
N LEU A 284 -16.63 4.77 7.64
CA LEU A 284 -16.11 3.60 6.91
C LEU A 284 -16.57 3.62 5.46
N ASN A 285 -17.82 3.98 5.16
CA ASN A 285 -18.30 4.08 3.78
C ASN A 285 -17.57 5.15 2.95
N ARG A 286 -17.10 6.23 3.58
CA ARG A 286 -16.25 7.23 2.89
C ARG A 286 -14.89 6.65 2.55
N VAL A 287 -14.28 5.92 3.48
CA VAL A 287 -12.99 5.25 3.26
C VAL A 287 -13.13 4.16 2.19
N VAL A 288 -14.17 3.34 2.26
CA VAL A 288 -14.46 2.28 1.28
C VAL A 288 -14.62 2.85 -0.13
N ARG A 289 -15.39 3.93 -0.31
CA ARG A 289 -15.52 4.61 -1.61
C ARG A 289 -14.19 5.13 -2.15
N ALA A 290 -13.35 5.72 -1.29
CA ALA A 290 -12.03 6.20 -1.69
C ALA A 290 -11.07 5.04 -2.04
N ILE A 291 -11.15 3.92 -1.32
CA ILE A 291 -10.40 2.69 -1.64
C ILE A 291 -10.86 2.14 -3.00
N GLU A 292 -12.17 2.07 -3.23
CA GLU A 292 -12.76 1.59 -4.49
C GLU A 292 -12.23 2.38 -5.69
N GLU A 293 -12.22 3.71 -5.60
CA GLU A 293 -11.68 4.60 -6.65
C GLU A 293 -10.21 4.32 -6.99
N VAL A 294 -9.39 4.01 -5.98
CA VAL A 294 -7.97 3.67 -6.16
C VAL A 294 -7.82 2.25 -6.71
N TYR A 295 -8.62 1.32 -6.18
CA TYR A 295 -8.62 -0.08 -6.58
C TYR A 295 -8.97 -0.23 -8.06
N GLU A 296 -10.08 0.36 -8.51
CA GLU A 296 -10.54 0.27 -9.91
C GLU A 296 -9.50 0.80 -10.90
N ARG A 297 -8.84 1.92 -10.58
CA ARG A 297 -7.80 2.48 -11.45
C ARG A 297 -6.55 1.61 -11.50
N ASN A 298 -6.13 1.05 -10.37
CA ASN A 298 -5.03 0.09 -10.33
C ASN A 298 -5.37 -1.19 -11.11
N GLU A 299 -6.58 -1.72 -10.93
CA GLU A 299 -7.10 -2.89 -11.64
C GLU A 299 -7.01 -2.66 -13.15
N VAL A 300 -7.57 -1.54 -13.65
CA VAL A 300 -7.53 -1.19 -15.07
C VAL A 300 -6.09 -1.07 -15.58
N ALA A 301 -5.21 -0.37 -14.85
CA ALA A 301 -3.82 -0.19 -15.27
C ALA A 301 -3.04 -1.52 -15.35
N LEU A 302 -3.27 -2.43 -14.39
CA LEU A 302 -2.67 -3.77 -14.39
C LEU A 302 -3.28 -4.65 -15.49
N GLN A 303 -4.60 -4.62 -15.67
CA GLN A 303 -5.32 -5.43 -16.65
C GLN A 303 -4.92 -5.12 -18.08
N GLU A 304 -4.79 -3.84 -18.43
CA GLU A 304 -4.37 -3.40 -19.78
C GLU A 304 -3.02 -3.97 -20.22
N HIS A 305 -2.17 -4.35 -19.26
CA HIS A 305 -0.84 -4.91 -19.51
C HIS A 305 -0.74 -6.39 -19.16
N GLY A 306 -1.87 -7.07 -18.89
CA GLY A 306 -1.91 -8.49 -18.55
C GLY A 306 -1.24 -8.83 -17.21
N MET A 307 -1.22 -7.90 -16.26
CA MET A 307 -0.44 -8.00 -15.02
C MET A 307 -1.24 -8.46 -13.80
N LEU A 308 -2.51 -8.84 -13.93
CA LEU A 308 -3.33 -9.32 -12.80
C LEU A 308 -2.87 -10.67 -12.25
N ASP A 309 -2.11 -11.43 -13.05
CA ASP A 309 -1.63 -12.77 -12.73
C ASP A 309 -0.09 -12.87 -12.68
N LEU A 310 0.62 -11.74 -12.44
CA LEU A 310 2.08 -11.81 -12.29
C LEU A 310 2.49 -12.83 -11.19
N PRO A 311 3.46 -13.71 -11.49
CA PRO A 311 3.83 -14.87 -10.65
C PRO A 311 4.47 -14.45 -9.34
#